data_AF-A0A9C9KQT9-F1
#
_entry.id   AF-A0A9C9KQT9-F1
#
_cell.length_a   1.000
_cell.length_b   1.000
_cell.length_c   1.000
_cell.angle_alpha   90.00
_cell.angle_beta   90.00
_cell.angle_gamma   90.00
#
_symmetry.space_group_name_H-M   'P 1'
#
loop_
_entity.id
_entity.type
_entity.pdbx_description
1 polymer ?
#
loop_
_entity_poly.entity_id
_entity_poly.type
_entity_poly.pdbx_seq_one_letter_code
_entity_poly.pdbx_strand_id
1 'polypeptide(L)'
;MDALLKNMKSQNSSDKKPAETNDSGEEIKLIIKKFRFDGGNLAIKTAAAPDKNIEQKLPVIAMNNIGASKGGATVNEIASELIKKVVSQAVKSALKSGVNKAIEKEKKNLLNKAGDGIKGLFK
;
A
#
# COMPACT_ATOMS: atom_id res chain seq x y z
N MET A 1 -9.51 6.62 53.87
CA MET A 1 -10.00 5.72 52.79
C MET A 1 -10.23 6.48 51.47
N ASP A 2 -9.68 7.68 51.34
CA ASP A 2 -10.01 8.63 50.27
C ASP A 2 -9.25 8.42 48.96
N ALA A 3 -8.12 7.72 49.00
CA ALA A 3 -7.29 7.46 47.81
C ALA A 3 -7.97 6.49 46.82
N LEU A 4 -8.76 5.54 47.31
CA LEU A 4 -9.41 4.54 46.47
C LEU A 4 -10.65 5.10 45.75
N LEU A 5 -11.35 6.05 46.38
CA LEU A 5 -12.49 6.75 45.78
C LEU A 5 -12.10 7.68 44.63
N LYS A 6 -10.87 8.21 44.66
CA LYS A 6 -10.35 9.09 43.59
C LYS A 6 -10.07 8.30 42.31
N ASN A 7 -9.55 7.08 42.43
CA ASN A 7 -9.24 6.24 41.26
C ASN A 7 -10.50 5.64 40.62
N MET A 8 -11.53 5.29 41.42
CA MET A 8 -12.80 4.82 40.85
C MET A 8 -13.62 5.91 40.16
N LYS A 9 -13.59 7.16 40.65
CA LYS A 9 -14.32 8.27 40.00
C LYS A 9 -13.69 8.72 38.67
N SER A 10 -12.37 8.59 38.52
CA SER A 10 -11.71 8.83 37.22
C SER A 10 -12.02 7.78 36.15
N GLN A 11 -12.59 6.63 36.51
CA GLN A 11 -12.89 5.55 35.56
C GLN A 11 -14.35 5.51 35.11
N ASN A 12 -15.23 6.34 35.70
CA ASN A 12 -16.69 6.27 35.48
C ASN A 12 -17.34 7.57 34.98
N SER A 13 -16.58 8.59 34.61
CA SER A 13 -17.11 9.71 33.82
C SER A 13 -17.17 9.29 32.37
N SER A 14 -18.32 8.73 32.02
CA SER A 14 -18.79 8.53 30.66
C SER A 14 -19.01 9.87 29.98
N ASP A 15 -17.93 10.52 29.55
CA ASP A 15 -17.98 11.43 28.42
C ASP A 15 -17.44 10.64 27.22
N LYS A 16 -18.39 10.07 26.47
CA LYS A 16 -18.20 9.68 25.07
C LYS A 16 -17.86 10.96 24.31
N LYS A 17 -16.62 11.42 24.45
CA LYS A 17 -16.01 12.37 23.53
C LYS A 17 -15.97 11.64 22.19
N PRO A 18 -16.67 12.10 21.13
CA PRO A 18 -16.33 11.67 19.79
C PRO A 18 -14.81 11.81 19.67
N ALA A 19 -14.14 10.80 19.15
CA ALA A 19 -12.72 10.88 18.87
C ALA A 19 -12.49 12.22 18.17
N GLU A 20 -11.83 13.14 18.87
CA GLU A 20 -11.46 14.42 18.30
C GLU A 20 -10.62 14.09 17.08
N THR A 21 -11.19 14.35 15.91
CA THR A 21 -10.42 14.68 14.72
C THR A 21 -9.58 15.89 15.12
N ASN A 22 -8.39 15.62 15.67
CA ASN A 22 -7.36 16.62 15.88
C ASN A 22 -6.95 17.11 14.49
N ASP A 23 -7.70 18.09 14.00
CA ASP A 23 -7.48 18.83 12.77
C ASP A 23 -6.34 19.87 12.96
N SER A 24 -5.23 19.45 13.59
CA SER A 24 -4.02 20.27 13.83
C SER A 24 -2.79 19.42 14.24
N GLY A 25 -2.67 18.19 13.75
CA GLY A 25 -1.58 17.27 14.12
C GLY A 25 -0.45 17.25 13.09
N GLU A 26 0.79 17.40 13.54
CA GLU A 26 2.01 17.17 12.77
C GLU A 26 1.86 15.99 11.79
N GLU A 27 2.18 16.22 10.50
CA GLU A 27 2.10 15.19 9.47
C GLU A 27 2.86 13.93 9.94
N ILE A 28 2.13 12.84 10.21
CA ILE A 28 2.75 11.60 10.72
C ILE A 28 3.63 11.04 9.61
N LYS A 29 4.94 11.14 9.81
CA LYS A 29 5.97 10.66 8.89
C LYS A 29 6.42 9.28 9.29
N LEU A 30 6.29 8.32 8.37
CA LEU A 30 6.71 6.94 8.56
C LEU A 30 7.93 6.62 7.70
N ILE A 31 8.76 5.70 8.20
CA ILE A 31 9.86 5.09 7.45
C ILE A 31 9.69 3.57 7.55
N ILE A 32 9.45 2.89 6.42
CA ILE A 32 9.45 1.43 6.40
C ILE A 32 10.88 0.95 6.15
N LYS A 33 11.51 0.41 7.18
CA LYS A 33 12.89 -0.12 7.10
C LYS A 33 12.99 -1.33 6.19
N LYS A 34 12.04 -2.26 6.28
CA LYS A 34 11.99 -3.50 5.49
C LYS A 34 10.56 -3.84 5.13
N PHE A 35 10.33 -4.13 3.86
CA PHE A 35 9.08 -4.64 3.33
C PHE A 35 9.40 -5.82 2.40
N ARG A 36 8.65 -6.91 2.55
CA ARG A 36 8.77 -8.10 1.70
C ARG A 36 7.39 -8.50 1.23
N PHE A 37 7.23 -8.62 -0.08
CA PHE A 37 6.06 -9.20 -0.71
C PHE A 37 6.45 -10.54 -1.34
N ASP A 38 5.76 -11.60 -0.91
CA ASP A 38 6.06 -13.00 -1.28
C ASP A 38 4.73 -13.75 -1.49
N GLY A 39 4.77 -14.87 -2.21
CA GLY A 39 3.60 -15.70 -2.50
C GLY A 39 2.60 -15.07 -3.46
N GLY A 40 2.96 -13.99 -4.15
CA GLY A 40 2.10 -13.35 -5.14
C GLY A 40 1.90 -14.23 -6.37
N ASN A 41 0.64 -14.37 -6.80
CA ASN A 41 0.30 -15.01 -8.07
C ASN A 41 -0.12 -13.94 -9.08
N LEU A 42 0.39 -14.07 -10.30
CA LEU A 42 0.11 -13.21 -11.43
C LEU A 42 -0.73 -13.99 -12.43
N ALA A 43 -1.96 -13.54 -12.66
CA ALA A 43 -2.82 -14.05 -13.73
C ALA A 43 -2.79 -13.05 -14.89
N ILE A 44 -2.29 -13.49 -16.05
CA ILE A 44 -2.18 -12.65 -17.25
C ILE A 44 -3.25 -13.10 -18.24
N LYS A 45 -4.10 -12.15 -18.63
CA LYS A 45 -5.01 -12.28 -19.78
C LYS A 45 -4.44 -11.48 -20.93
N THR A 46 -4.38 -12.08 -22.12
CA THR A 46 -3.89 -11.40 -23.32
C THR A 46 -4.99 -11.37 -24.36
N ALA A 47 -5.05 -10.30 -25.16
CA ALA A 47 -6.00 -10.22 -26.27
C ALA A 47 -5.77 -11.32 -27.32
N ALA A 48 -4.55 -11.87 -27.40
CA ALA A 48 -4.19 -12.97 -28.30
C ALA A 48 -4.70 -14.34 -27.82
N ALA A 49 -5.03 -14.48 -26.53
CA ALA A 49 -5.56 -15.70 -25.94
C ALA A 49 -6.50 -15.34 -24.77
N PRO A 50 -7.71 -14.82 -25.06
CA PRO A 50 -8.65 -14.34 -24.04
C PRO A 50 -9.14 -15.46 -23.12
N ASP A 51 -9.19 -16.70 -23.64
CA ASP A 51 -9.63 -17.89 -22.91
C ASP A 51 -8.51 -18.58 -22.10
N LYS A 52 -7.26 -18.11 -22.21
CA LYS A 52 -6.13 -18.64 -21.44
C LYS A 52 -5.68 -17.64 -20.38
N ASN A 53 -5.85 -18.02 -19.11
CA ASN A 53 -5.15 -17.39 -18.00
C ASN A 53 -3.73 -17.97 -17.94
N ILE A 54 -2.74 -17.12 -18.18
CA ILE A 54 -1.35 -17.50 -17.94
C ILE A 54 -1.07 -17.18 -16.48
N GLU A 55 -1.02 -18.21 -15.66
CA GLU A 55 -0.67 -18.10 -14.24
C GLU A 55 0.84 -18.19 -14.06
N GLN A 56 1.39 -17.22 -13.33
CA GLN A 56 2.82 -17.18 -13.01
C GLN A 56 3.03 -16.72 -11.58
N LYS A 57 4.07 -17.26 -10.94
CA LYS A 57 4.47 -16.77 -9.62
C LYS A 57 5.18 -15.43 -9.76
N LEU A 58 4.74 -14.45 -8.99
CA LEU A 58 5.44 -13.19 -8.87
C LEU A 58 6.72 -13.42 -8.07
N PRO A 59 7.88 -12.92 -8.54
CA PRO A 59 9.11 -13.01 -7.76
C PRO A 59 8.98 -12.23 -6.45
N VAL A 60 9.75 -12.63 -5.44
CA VAL A 60 9.80 -11.95 -4.15
C VAL A 60 10.23 -10.50 -4.36
N ILE A 61 9.45 -9.56 -3.84
CA ILE A 61 9.74 -8.13 -3.91
C ILE A 61 10.18 -7.67 -2.53
N ALA A 62 11.48 -7.47 -2.38
CA ALA A 62 12.07 -6.87 -1.19
C ALA A 62 12.31 -5.37 -1.42
N MET A 63 11.89 -4.56 -0.45
CA MET A 63 12.07 -3.12 -0.46
C MET A 63 12.55 -2.67 0.92
N ASN A 64 13.52 -1.78 0.94
CA ASN A 64 14.11 -1.28 2.18
C ASN A 64 14.03 0.25 2.19
N ASN A 65 13.97 0.81 3.40
CA ASN A 65 14.08 2.25 3.66
C ASN A 65 13.10 3.12 2.85
N ILE A 66 11.84 2.70 2.76
CA ILE A 66 10.77 3.41 2.06
C ILE A 66 10.42 4.65 2.88
N GLY A 67 10.38 5.82 2.23
CA GLY A 67 10.22 7.12 2.90
C GLY A 67 11.47 7.69 3.58
N ALA A 68 12.57 6.92 3.68
CA ALA A 68 13.78 7.36 4.40
C ALA A 68 14.46 8.58 3.75
N SER A 69 14.47 8.66 2.41
CA SER A 69 15.14 9.74 1.66
C SER A 69 14.54 11.13 1.91
N LYS A 70 13.32 11.21 2.45
CA LYS A 70 12.62 12.46 2.78
C LYS A 70 12.59 12.75 4.28
N GLY A 71 13.30 11.96 5.10
CA GLY A 71 13.17 12.02 6.56
C GLY A 71 11.84 11.44 7.07
N GLY A 72 11.21 10.59 6.28
CA GLY A 72 9.88 10.04 6.50
C GLY A 72 8.86 10.53 5.48
N ALA A 73 7.84 9.71 5.24
CA ALA A 73 6.81 9.95 4.24
C ALA A 73 5.42 9.69 4.84
N THR A 74 4.40 10.33 4.27
CA THR A 74 3.02 10.08 4.68
C THR A 74 2.60 8.65 4.33
N VAL A 75 1.54 8.16 4.98
CA VAL A 75 0.96 6.84 4.67
C VAL A 75 0.62 6.72 3.18
N ASN A 76 0.09 7.79 2.57
CA ASN A 76 -0.27 7.82 1.15
C ASN A 76 0.95 7.71 0.24
N GLU A 77 2.03 8.42 0.54
CA GLU A 77 3.27 8.35 -0.23
C GLU A 77 3.89 6.96 -0.16
N ILE A 78 3.92 6.36 1.04
CA ILE A 78 4.44 5.00 1.26
C ILE A 78 3.61 3.98 0.50
N ALA A 79 2.29 4.02 0.61
CA ALA A 79 1.39 3.11 -0.10
C ALA A 79 1.57 3.25 -1.62
N SER A 80 1.66 4.48 -2.12
CA SER A 80 1.93 4.78 -3.54
C SER A 80 3.25 4.18 -4.00
N GLU A 81 4.33 4.34 -3.22
CA GLU A 81 5.64 3.81 -3.56
C GLU A 81 5.66 2.27 -3.55
N LEU A 82 5.05 1.64 -2.53
CA LEU A 82 4.91 0.19 -2.43
C LEU A 82 4.23 -0.37 -3.68
N ILE A 83 3.03 0.10 -3.98
CA ILE A 83 2.20 -0.46 -5.03
C ILE A 83 2.82 -0.20 -6.40
N LYS A 84 3.39 0.98 -6.63
CA LYS A 84 4.14 1.25 -7.86
C LYS A 84 5.28 0.26 -8.07
N LYS A 85 6.02 -0.09 -7.02
CA LYS A 85 7.10 -1.08 -7.10
C LYS A 85 6.57 -2.50 -7.34
N VAL A 86 5.49 -2.90 -6.65
CA VAL A 86 4.84 -4.20 -6.87
C VAL A 86 4.34 -4.34 -8.30
N VAL A 87 3.58 -3.35 -8.79
CA VAL A 87 3.06 -3.33 -10.18
C VAL A 87 4.19 -3.30 -11.19
N SER A 88 5.25 -2.51 -10.96
CA SER A 88 6.41 -2.46 -11.85
C SER A 88 7.12 -3.82 -11.97
N GLN A 89 7.27 -4.55 -10.86
CA GLN A 89 7.85 -5.90 -10.87
C GLN A 89 6.91 -6.93 -11.50
N ALA A 90 5.60 -6.82 -11.29
CA ALA A 90 4.60 -7.65 -11.96
C ALA A 90 4.63 -7.45 -13.48
N VAL A 91 4.69 -6.19 -13.93
CA VAL A 91 4.86 -5.85 -15.35
C VAL A 91 6.17 -6.43 -15.89
N LYS A 92 7.31 -6.23 -15.20
CA LYS A 92 8.59 -6.80 -15.63
C LYS A 92 8.55 -8.33 -15.74
N SER A 93 7.86 -8.99 -14.81
CA SER A 93 7.71 -10.44 -14.81
C SER A 93 6.84 -10.90 -15.98
N ALA A 94 5.71 -10.23 -16.24
CA ALA A 94 4.86 -10.48 -17.40
C ALA A 94 5.59 -10.29 -18.74
N LEU A 95 6.42 -9.25 -18.86
CA LEU A 95 7.23 -8.99 -20.04
C LEU A 95 8.24 -10.12 -20.29
N LYS A 96 8.95 -10.55 -19.24
CA LYS A 96 9.90 -11.68 -19.34
C LYS A 96 9.25 -12.98 -19.83
N SER A 97 7.95 -13.14 -19.65
CA SER A 97 7.20 -14.32 -20.05
C SER A 97 6.71 -14.31 -21.50
N GLY A 98 7.14 -13.33 -22.31
CA GLY A 98 6.81 -13.24 -23.73
C GLY A 98 5.60 -12.36 -24.04
N VAL A 99 4.98 -11.74 -23.04
CA VAL A 99 3.81 -10.85 -23.19
C VAL A 99 4.25 -9.41 -23.48
N ASN A 100 5.16 -9.22 -24.45
CA ASN A 100 5.93 -7.97 -24.57
C ASN A 100 5.12 -6.75 -25.06
N LYS A 101 4.44 -6.83 -26.21
CA LYS A 101 3.93 -5.61 -26.88
C LYS A 101 2.68 -4.97 -26.25
N ALA A 102 1.81 -5.77 -25.64
CA ALA A 102 0.56 -5.26 -25.05
C ALA A 102 0.82 -4.61 -23.68
N ILE A 103 1.59 -5.30 -22.83
CA ILE A 103 1.88 -4.87 -21.46
C ILE A 103 2.74 -3.58 -21.46
N GLU A 104 3.70 -3.42 -22.37
CA GLU A 104 4.52 -2.19 -22.43
C GLU A 104 3.68 -0.94 -22.70
N LYS A 105 2.74 -1.02 -23.64
CA LYS A 105 1.82 0.08 -23.95
C LYS A 105 0.89 0.38 -22.77
N GLU A 106 0.46 -0.66 -22.06
CA GLU A 106 -0.45 -0.53 -20.92
C GLU A 106 0.24 -0.21 -19.60
N LYS A 107 1.57 -0.30 -19.51
CA LYS A 107 2.33 -0.05 -18.28
C LYS A 107 1.98 1.29 -17.64
N LYS A 108 1.90 2.36 -18.44
CA LYS A 108 1.54 3.69 -17.95
C LYS A 108 0.11 3.71 -17.41
N ASN A 109 -0.83 3.07 -18.11
CA ASN A 109 -2.22 2.95 -17.68
C ASN A 109 -2.38 2.12 -16.41
N LEU A 110 -1.62 1.03 -16.27
CA LEU A 110 -1.59 0.20 -15.06
C LEU A 110 -1.04 0.97 -13.85
N LEU A 111 0.04 1.72 -14.03
CA LEU A 111 0.60 2.55 -12.96
C LEU A 111 -0.36 3.69 -12.56
N ASN A 112 -1.05 4.29 -13.52
CA ASN A 112 -2.05 5.32 -13.25
C ASN A 112 -3.26 4.75 -12.50
N LYS A 113 -3.84 3.63 -12.97
CA LYS A 113 -4.94 2.93 -12.29
C LYS A 113 -4.57 2.52 -10.87
N ALA A 114 -3.34 2.03 -10.67
CA ALA A 114 -2.84 1.71 -9.35
C ALA A 114 -2.76 2.95 -8.46
N GLY A 115 -2.27 4.09 -9.00
CA GLY A 115 -2.26 5.37 -8.29
C GLY A 115 -3.65 5.87 -7.92
N ASP A 116 -4.62 5.76 -8.83
CA ASP A 116 -6.00 6.21 -8.61
C ASP A 116 -6.76 5.30 -7.63
N GLY A 117 -6.54 3.98 -7.69
CA GLY A 117 -7.09 3.04 -6.71
C GLY A 117 -6.62 3.34 -5.30
N ILE A 118 -5.34 3.68 -5.12
CA ILE A 118 -4.78 4.08 -3.81
C ILE A 118 -5.44 5.36 -3.32
N LYS A 119 -5.55 6.39 -4.18
CA LYS A 119 -6.23 7.64 -3.80
C LYS A 119 -7.68 7.40 -3.36
N GLY A 120 -8.37 6.44 -3.96
CA GLY A 120 -9.72 6.06 -3.57
C GLY A 120 -9.84 5.37 -2.21
N LEU A 121 -8.77 4.75 -1.70
CA LEU A 121 -8.74 4.07 -0.38
C LEU A 121 -8.56 5.02 0.80
N PHE A 122 -8.05 6.24 0.55
CA PHE A 122 -7.78 7.25 1.58
C PHE A 122 -8.68 8.49 1.43
N LYS A 123 -9.79 8.34 0.70
CA LYS A 123 -10.87 9.34 0.62
C LYS A 123 -11.87 9.17 1.74
#